data_AF-A0A921EMI2-F1
#
_entry.id   AF-A0A921EMI2-F1
#
_cell.length_a   1.000
_cell.length_b   1.000
_cell.length_c   1.000
_cell.angle_alpha   90.00
_cell.angle_beta   90.00
_cell.angle_gamma   90.00
#
_symmetry.space_group_name_H-M   'P 1'
#
loop_
_entity.id
_entity.type
_entity.pdbx_description
1 polymer ?
#
loop_
_entity_poly.entity_id
_entity_poly.type
_entity_poly.pdbx_seq_one_letter_code
_entity_poly.pdbx_strand_id
1 'polypeptide(L)' 'MTKIIPADNKTYKNVASNQQVSQETQYLLSTSANRKALQKGMEQLHSNKILTPEEWDKLKIFEE' A
#
# COMPACT_ATOMS: atom_id res chain seq x y z
N MET A 1 -26.03 -31.96 -17.49
CA MET A 1 -25.25 -31.35 -16.38
C MET A 1 -24.74 -30.01 -16.85
N THR A 2 -25.25 -28.94 -16.26
CA THR A 2 -24.65 -27.60 -16.43
C THR A 2 -24.76 -26.93 -15.07
N LYS A 3 -23.65 -26.91 -14.32
CA LYS A 3 -23.58 -26.16 -13.07
C LYS A 3 -23.46 -24.69 -13.47
N ILE A 4 -24.53 -23.92 -13.25
CA ILE A 4 -24.49 -22.46 -13.35
C ILE A 4 -23.70 -21.99 -12.13
N ILE A 5 -22.45 -21.58 -12.36
CA ILE A 5 -21.62 -20.93 -11.35
C ILE A 5 -22.16 -19.50 -11.23
N PRO A 6 -22.61 -19.03 -10.06
CA PRO A 6 -22.92 -17.62 -9.90
C PRO A 6 -21.61 -16.85 -10.07
N ALA A 7 -21.59 -15.96 -11.06
CA ALA A 7 -20.50 -15.02 -11.20
C ALA A 7 -20.52 -14.11 -9.97
N ASP A 8 -19.64 -14.41 -9.01
CA ASP A 8 -19.24 -13.47 -7.97
C ASP A 8 -18.84 -12.19 -8.70
N ASN A 9 -19.70 -11.19 -8.61
CA ASN A 9 -19.48 -9.84 -9.10
C ASN A 9 -18.41 -9.14 -8.23
N LYS A 10 -17.20 -9.69 -8.24
CA LYS A 10 -16.01 -8.97 -7.82
C LYS A 10 -15.83 -7.86 -8.84
N THR A 11 -16.30 -6.67 -8.47
CA THR A 11 -15.98 -5.43 -9.15
C THR A 11 -14.45 -5.36 -9.25
N TYR A 12 -13.91 -5.73 -10.40
CA TYR A 12 -12.51 -5.49 -10.73
C TYR A 12 -12.38 -3.97 -10.84
N LYS A 13 -12.04 -3.31 -9.73
CA LYS A 13 -11.61 -1.92 -9.78
C LYS A 13 -10.43 -1.92 -10.74
N ASN A 14 -10.61 -1.33 -11.92
CA ASN A 14 -9.53 -1.02 -12.85
C ASN A 14 -8.68 0.05 -12.17
N VAL A 15 -7.88 -0.36 -11.18
CA VAL A 15 -6.80 0.45 -10.63
C VAL A 15 -5.83 0.59 -11.80
N ALA A 16 -5.60 1.82 -12.24
CA ALA A 16 -4.59 2.09 -13.26
C ALA A 16 -3.32 1.32 -12.87
N SER A 17 -2.69 0.64 -13.83
CA SER A 17 -1.54 -0.24 -13.56
C SER A 17 -0.35 0.46 -12.88
N ASN A 18 -0.37 1.80 -12.78
CA ASN A 18 0.58 2.61 -12.02
C ASN A 18 0.21 2.85 -10.54
N GLN A 19 -0.99 2.49 -10.10
CA GLN A 19 -1.53 2.74 -8.76
C GLN A 19 -1.61 1.47 -7.89
N GLN A 20 -1.35 0.30 -8.47
CA GLN A 20 -1.30 -0.94 -7.71
C GLN A 20 0.01 -1.01 -6.92
N VAL A 21 -0.05 -0.60 -5.65
CA VAL A 21 1.05 -0.71 -4.70
C VAL A 21 1.37 -2.20 -4.50
N SER A 22 2.64 -2.59 -4.63
CA SER A 22 3.05 -4.00 -4.44
C SER A 22 2.68 -4.50 -3.05
N GLN A 23 2.33 -5.78 -2.93
CA GLN A 23 1.99 -6.39 -1.64
C GLN A 23 3.09 -6.18 -0.58
N GLU A 24 4.35 -6.18 -1.02
CA GLU A 24 5.52 -5.91 -0.19
C GLU A 24 5.49 -4.47 0.35
N THR A 25 5.19 -3.49 -0.49
CA THR A 25 5.09 -2.08 -0.07
C THR A 25 3.94 -1.90 0.92
N GLN A 26 2.80 -2.56 0.69
CA GLN A 26 1.69 -2.56 1.63
C GLN A 26 2.09 -3.14 3.00
N TYR A 27 2.81 -4.27 3.00
CA TYR A 27 3.34 -4.87 4.21
C TYR A 27 4.30 -3.92 4.96
N LEU A 28 5.21 -3.29 4.24
CA LEU A 28 6.16 -2.33 4.81
C LEU A 28 5.47 -1.08 5.39
N LEU A 29 4.32 -0.67 4.85
CA LEU A 29 3.56 0.47 5.36
C LEU A 29 2.55 0.12 6.46
N SER A 30 2.28 -1.16 6.68
CA SER A 30 1.17 -1.64 7.54
C SER A 30 1.34 -1.29 9.03
N THR A 31 2.55 -1.39 9.58
CA THR A 31 2.79 -1.20 11.03
C THR A 31 3.64 0.02 11.34
N SER A 32 3.49 0.56 12.57
CA SER A 32 4.34 1.66 13.04
C SER A 32 5.82 1.26 13.11
N ALA A 33 6.11 0.02 13.50
CA ALA A 33 7.48 -0.49 13.55
C ALA A 33 8.14 -0.52 12.16
N ASN A 34 7.41 -1.00 11.14
CA ASN A 34 7.91 -1.04 9.76
C ASN A 34 8.14 0.37 9.22
N ARG A 35 7.21 1.30 9.46
CA ARG A 35 7.37 2.72 9.06
C ARG A 35 8.58 3.39 9.73
N LYS A 36 8.83 3.12 11.01
CA LYS A 36 10.03 3.61 11.71
C LYS A 36 11.33 3.02 11.14
N ALA A 37 11.33 1.75 10.78
CA ALA A 37 12.48 1.12 10.14
C ALA A 37 12.76 1.72 8.76
N LEU A 38 11.71 1.97 7.96
CA LEU A 38 11.82 2.68 6.68
C LEU A 38 12.39 4.09 6.86
N GLN A 39 11.84 4.86 7.80
CA GLN A 39 12.31 6.22 8.12
C GLN A 39 13.81 6.23 8.46
N LYS A 40 14.25 5.29 9.32
CA LYS A 40 15.66 5.13 9.68
C LYS A 40 16.54 4.79 8.47
N GLY A 41 16.06 3.95 7.56
CA GLY A 41 16.76 3.64 6.31
C GLY A 41 16.90 4.87 5.40
N MET A 42 15.88 5.73 5.35
CA MET A 42 15.93 6.99 4.58
C MET A 42 16.92 7.99 5.18
N GLU A 43 17.02 8.07 6.51
CA GLU A 43 18.02 8.91 7.21
C GLU A 43 19.46 8.46 6.88
N GLN A 44 19.69 7.14 6.77
CA GLN A 44 20.99 6.60 6.36
C GLN A 44 21.37 6.93 4.91
N LEU A 45 20.39 7.22 4.05
CA LEU A 45 20.58 7.62 2.66
C LEU A 45 20.81 9.15 2.50
N HIS A 46 21.17 9.85 3.57
CA HIS A 46 21.33 11.31 3.63
C HIS A 46 20.05 12.11 3.34
N SER A 47 18.87 11.48 3.45
CA SER A 47 17.61 12.20 3.43
C SER A 47 17.28 12.69 4.84
N ASN A 48 17.29 14.00 5.04
CA ASN A 48 16.84 14.62 6.30
C ASN A 48 15.30 14.68 6.40
N LYS A 49 14.58 14.07 5.46
CA LYS A 49 13.12 14.13 5.43
C LYS A 49 12.54 13.15 6.45
N ILE A 50 11.90 13.71 7.48
CA ILE A 50 11.06 12.99 8.43
C ILE A 50 9.61 13.14 7.99
N LEU A 51 8.98 12.02 7.64
CA LEU A 51 7.58 12.02 7.22
C LEU A 51 6.64 12.24 8.41
N THR A 52 5.70 13.16 8.27
CA THR A 52 4.63 13.37 9.25
C THR A 52 3.63 12.20 9.20
N PRO A 53 2.79 12.03 10.24
CA PRO A 53 1.72 11.02 10.22
C PRO A 53 0.81 11.14 8.99
N GLU A 54 0.43 12.36 8.61
CA GLU A 54 -0.39 12.62 7.43
C GLU A 54 0.31 12.24 6.12
N GLU A 55 1.62 12.48 6.02
CA GLU A 55 2.40 12.05 4.86
C GLU A 55 2.51 10.52 4.79
N TRP A 56 2.66 9.84 5.93
CA TRP A 56 2.62 8.38 5.98
C TRP A 56 1.26 7.80 5.54
N ASP A 57 0.17 8.49 5.88
CA ASP A 57 -1.16 8.06 5.51
C ASP A 57 -1.44 8.25 4.01
N LYS A 58 -0.89 9.30 3.38
CA LYS A 58 -0.95 9.46 1.91
C LYS A 58 -0.24 8.34 1.14
N LEU A 59 0.75 7.68 1.75
CA LEU A 59 1.44 6.52 1.16
C LEU A 59 0.62 5.23 1.27
N LYS A 60 -0.31 5.17 2.23
CA LYS A 60 -1.29 4.10 2.34
C LYS A 60 -2.39 4.39 1.33
N ILE A 61 -2.16 4.04 0.06
CA ILE A 61 -3.17 4.12 -0.99
C ILE A 61 -4.25 3.07 -0.69
N PHE A 62 -5.15 3.39 0.24
CA PHE A 62 -6.32 2.60 0.59
C PHE A 62 -7.45 3.57 0.92
N GLU A 63 -7.98 4.25 -0.09
CA GLU A 63 -9.36 4.70 0.00
C GLU A 63 -10.26 3.63 -0.63
N GLU A 64 -11.32 3.30 0.11
CA GLU A 64 -12.23 2.17 -0.05
C GLU A 64 -13.04 2.19 -1.36
#